data_AF-A0A1V8TRY6-F1
#
_entry.id   AF-A0A1V8TRY6-F1
#
_cell.length_a   1.000
_cell.length_b   1.000
_cell.length_c   1.000
_cell.angle_alpha   90.00
_cell.angle_beta   90.00
_cell.angle_gamma   90.00
#
_symmetry.space_group_name_H-M   'P 1'
#
loop_
_entity.id
_entity.type
_entity.pdbx_description
1 polymer ?
#
loop_
_entity_poly.entity_id
_entity_poly.type
_entity_poly.pdbx_seq_one_letter_code
_entity_poly.pdbx_strand_id
1 'polypeptide(L)'
;MATARFCPACLSRTSSSTLLKSSRVVPTPFTRPFSTTPSQALHASTPVAAVQSANAAKYKRKDLPTSSRKRKGRTTYSTPDLKNAIQFSLVDAMRYLRAAEVGVSPTVSKYELHIKLKTPKNGAVVRNRMRLPHPVKTDLRICVIAPPDSSAGKAAKAAGASLVGEEHVFDMIREGKIDFERCICHTDSLAKLSKSGVARILGPRGLMPSAKTNTVVKDVSTSVKDMVGASEYRERAGVIRMAIGQLGFTPEEMQRNIRAFVEALKKDMAGLSDRTAKEIHEVVLSSTHGPGLSLSGEFRSADSVPTADLSTL
;
A
#
# COMPACT_ATOMS: atom_id res chain seq x y z
N MET A 1 46.40 -28.34 -35.35
CA MET A 1 45.31 -29.21 -34.86
C MET A 1 44.33 -28.33 -34.08
N ALA A 2 43.43 -27.63 -34.78
CA ALA A 2 42.05 -28.04 -35.08
C ALA A 2 41.07 -27.61 -33.97
N THR A 3 40.56 -26.39 -34.12
CA THR A 3 39.48 -25.75 -33.37
C THR A 3 38.12 -26.25 -33.85
N ALA A 4 37.25 -26.73 -32.96
CA ALA A 4 35.89 -27.14 -33.30
C ALA A 4 34.94 -25.93 -33.37
N ARG A 5 34.40 -25.67 -34.56
CA ARG A 5 33.29 -24.73 -34.81
C ARG A 5 31.97 -25.53 -34.80
N PHE A 6 31.03 -25.14 -33.94
CA PHE A 6 29.66 -25.67 -33.95
C PHE A 6 28.84 -25.01 -35.06
N CYS A 7 28.24 -25.82 -35.92
CA CYS A 7 27.35 -25.40 -37.02
C CYS A 7 25.90 -25.80 -36.67
N PRO A 8 24.92 -24.87 -36.66
CA PRO A 8 23.58 -25.11 -36.12
C PRO A 8 22.57 -25.65 -37.17
N ALA A 9 23.02 -26.41 -38.18
CA ALA A 9 22.19 -26.76 -39.34
C ALA A 9 21.88 -28.26 -39.51
N CYS A 10 21.90 -29.05 -38.44
CA CYS A 10 21.54 -30.46 -38.51
C CYS A 10 20.76 -30.87 -37.26
N LEU A 11 19.43 -30.89 -37.36
CA LEU A 11 18.52 -31.85 -36.72
C LEU A 11 17.08 -31.53 -37.16
N SER A 12 16.83 -31.75 -38.46
CA SER A 12 15.48 -31.80 -39.04
C SER A 12 15.32 -33.13 -39.76
N ARG A 13 14.63 -34.09 -39.14
CA ARG A 13 13.94 -35.21 -39.83
C ARG A 13 13.20 -36.11 -38.82
N THR A 14 11.90 -35.86 -38.66
CA THR A 14 10.86 -36.90 -38.60
C THR A 14 9.49 -36.24 -38.86
N SER A 15 9.02 -36.38 -40.10
CA SER A 15 7.62 -36.25 -40.52
C SER A 15 6.91 -37.59 -40.20
N SER A 16 5.73 -37.62 -39.60
CA SER A 16 4.38 -37.70 -40.23
C SER A 16 3.49 -38.35 -39.14
N SER A 17 2.18 -38.19 -38.97
CA SER A 17 1.10 -37.47 -39.64
C SER A 17 -0.19 -37.81 -38.86
N THR A 18 -1.00 -36.82 -38.44
CA THR A 18 -2.46 -37.00 -38.40
C THR A 18 -3.15 -35.63 -38.46
N LEU A 19 -3.86 -35.45 -39.57
CA LEU A 19 -4.71 -34.32 -39.91
C LEU A 19 -5.90 -34.22 -38.97
N LEU A 20 -6.32 -33.00 -38.61
CA LEU A 20 -7.73 -32.60 -38.53
C LEU A 20 -7.87 -31.08 -38.64
N LYS A 21 -8.82 -30.67 -39.48
CA LYS A 21 -8.98 -29.35 -40.09
C LYS A 21 -9.42 -28.26 -39.11
N SER A 22 -8.84 -27.08 -39.31
CA SER A 22 -9.28 -25.79 -38.79
C SER A 22 -10.53 -25.30 -39.55
N SER A 23 -11.55 -24.83 -38.82
CA SER A 23 -12.58 -23.94 -39.36
C SER A 23 -12.81 -22.78 -38.39
N ARG A 24 -12.58 -21.57 -38.91
CA ARG A 24 -12.83 -20.28 -38.25
C ARG A 24 -14.31 -20.15 -37.88
N VAL A 25 -14.59 -19.63 -36.69
CA VAL A 25 -15.94 -19.17 -36.30
C VAL A 25 -15.88 -17.67 -36.04
N VAL A 26 -16.63 -16.92 -36.85
CA VAL A 26 -16.89 -15.48 -36.73
C VAL A 26 -18.09 -15.28 -35.78
N PRO A 27 -18.14 -14.23 -34.95
CA PRO A 27 -19.28 -13.98 -34.06
C PRO A 27 -20.36 -13.13 -34.73
N THR A 28 -21.63 -13.54 -34.64
CA THR A 28 -22.81 -12.72 -34.96
C THR A 28 -23.94 -12.96 -33.93
N PRO A 29 -24.86 -12.00 -33.76
CA PRO A 29 -25.49 -11.69 -32.47
C PRO A 29 -26.75 -12.51 -32.18
N PHE A 30 -26.99 -12.79 -30.90
CA PHE A 30 -28.17 -13.49 -30.39
C PHE A 30 -29.38 -12.55 -30.32
N THR A 31 -30.31 -12.68 -31.26
CA THR A 31 -31.67 -12.15 -31.20
C THR A 31 -32.61 -13.17 -30.56
N ARG A 32 -33.35 -12.76 -29.51
CA ARG A 32 -34.43 -13.55 -28.90
C ARG A 32 -35.71 -13.46 -29.76
N PRO A 33 -36.47 -14.55 -29.94
CA PRO A 33 -37.87 -14.43 -30.32
C PRO A 33 -38.78 -14.55 -29.09
N PHE A 34 -39.63 -13.54 -28.94
CA PHE A 34 -40.90 -13.62 -28.24
C PHE A 34 -41.85 -14.50 -29.08
N SER A 35 -42.58 -15.42 -28.45
CA SER A 35 -43.82 -15.96 -29.02
C SER A 35 -44.88 -16.12 -27.95
N THR A 36 -46.08 -15.66 -28.31
CA THR A 36 -47.30 -15.49 -27.54
C THR A 36 -48.26 -16.69 -27.68
N THR A 37 -49.05 -16.93 -26.62
CA THR A 37 -50.42 -17.54 -26.56
C THR A 37 -50.60 -19.06 -26.79
N PRO A 38 -51.76 -19.67 -26.39
CA PRO A 38 -52.55 -19.52 -25.15
C PRO A 38 -52.98 -20.86 -24.50
N SER A 39 -53.58 -20.73 -23.31
CA SER A 39 -54.36 -21.67 -22.48
C SER A 39 -55.11 -22.82 -23.17
N GLN A 40 -54.98 -24.05 -22.64
CA GLN A 40 -56.11 -24.95 -22.34
C GLN A 40 -55.80 -25.84 -21.13
N ALA A 41 -56.78 -25.93 -20.22
CA ALA A 41 -56.77 -26.65 -18.97
C ALA A 41 -57.22 -28.11 -19.14
N LEU A 42 -56.63 -29.04 -18.38
CA LEU A 42 -57.31 -30.26 -17.95
C LEU A 42 -56.89 -30.63 -16.52
N HIS A 43 -57.91 -30.85 -15.69
CA HIS A 43 -57.85 -31.27 -14.31
C HIS A 43 -57.23 -32.66 -14.15
N ALA A 44 -56.27 -32.77 -13.25
CA ALA A 44 -55.93 -34.02 -12.57
C ALA A 44 -55.77 -33.72 -11.07
N SER A 45 -56.69 -34.26 -10.27
CA SER A 45 -56.70 -34.17 -8.82
C SER A 45 -55.51 -34.94 -8.23
N THR A 46 -54.45 -34.23 -7.83
CA THR A 46 -53.38 -34.78 -6.99
C THR A 46 -53.78 -34.65 -5.52
N PRO A 47 -53.56 -35.68 -4.69
CA PRO A 47 -53.86 -35.61 -3.26
C PRO A 47 -53.02 -34.53 -2.60
N VAL A 48 -53.63 -33.80 -1.67
CA VAL A 48 -53.01 -32.75 -0.86
C VAL A 48 -51.83 -33.35 -0.09
N ALA A 49 -50.61 -33.17 -0.61
CA ALA A 49 -49.41 -33.43 0.16
C ALA A 49 -49.34 -32.40 1.29
N ALA A 50 -49.27 -32.88 2.53
CA ALA A 50 -49.15 -32.06 3.72
C ALA A 50 -48.01 -31.05 3.55
N VAL A 51 -48.36 -29.76 3.58
CA VAL A 51 -47.40 -28.65 3.60
C VAL A 51 -46.63 -28.73 4.91
N GLN A 52 -45.47 -29.39 4.90
CA GLN A 52 -44.52 -29.28 6.00
C GLN A 52 -44.01 -27.85 6.00
N SER A 53 -44.38 -27.10 7.04
CA SER A 53 -43.93 -25.72 7.20
C SER A 53 -42.40 -25.67 7.20
N ALA A 54 -41.83 -24.73 6.44
CA ALA A 54 -40.37 -24.49 6.37
C ALA A 54 -39.73 -24.18 7.74
N ASN A 55 -40.54 -24.00 8.79
CA ASN A 55 -40.11 -23.79 10.17
C ASN A 55 -39.76 -25.08 10.90
N ALA A 56 -40.19 -26.26 10.45
CA ALA A 56 -39.80 -27.54 11.05
C ALA A 56 -38.30 -27.83 10.89
N ALA A 57 -37.68 -27.30 9.82
CA ALA A 57 -36.24 -27.44 9.58
C ALA A 57 -35.35 -26.64 10.56
N LYS A 58 -35.92 -25.68 11.31
CA LYS A 58 -35.17 -24.93 12.34
C LYS A 58 -34.95 -25.72 13.64
N TYR A 59 -35.75 -26.76 13.90
CA TYR A 59 -35.71 -27.49 15.18
C TYR A 59 -35.08 -28.88 15.11
N LYS A 60 -34.56 -29.33 13.95
CA LYS A 60 -33.80 -30.58 13.81
C LYS A 60 -32.32 -30.35 13.48
N ARG A 61 -31.59 -29.79 14.43
CA ARG A 61 -30.12 -29.93 14.51
C ARG A 61 -29.71 -30.03 15.97
N LYS A 62 -29.95 -31.18 16.60
CA LYS A 62 -29.37 -31.48 17.92
C LYS A 62 -28.40 -32.67 17.96
N ASP A 63 -28.28 -33.44 16.88
CA ASP A 63 -27.47 -34.67 16.89
C ASP A 63 -26.45 -34.73 15.73
N LEU A 64 -25.62 -33.69 15.60
CA LEU A 64 -24.35 -33.78 14.84
C LEU A 64 -23.20 -33.88 15.85
N PRO A 65 -22.28 -34.85 15.70
CA PRO A 65 -21.16 -35.01 16.63
C PRO A 65 -20.33 -33.72 16.65
N THR A 66 -20.33 -33.10 17.83
CA THR A 66 -19.68 -31.81 18.08
C THR A 66 -18.19 -32.06 18.35
N SER A 67 -17.36 -32.20 17.31
CA SER A 67 -15.91 -32.36 17.55
C SER A 67 -14.96 -31.78 16.50
N SER A 68 -15.37 -30.86 15.63
CA SER A 68 -14.38 -29.94 15.05
C SER A 68 -14.19 -28.76 16.00
N ARG A 69 -13.27 -28.89 16.96
CA ARG A 69 -12.74 -27.73 17.70
C ARG A 69 -12.28 -26.70 16.65
N LYS A 70 -13.06 -25.64 16.43
CA LYS A 70 -12.63 -24.51 15.60
C LYS A 70 -11.27 -24.07 16.13
N ARG A 71 -10.21 -24.24 15.33
CA ARG A 71 -8.86 -23.81 15.71
C ARG A 71 -8.95 -22.32 16.07
N LYS A 72 -8.64 -21.98 17.32
CA LYS A 72 -8.59 -20.59 17.77
C LYS A 72 -7.62 -19.84 16.85
N GLY A 73 -8.08 -18.74 16.26
CA GLY A 73 -7.23 -17.90 15.41
C GLY A 73 -6.03 -17.37 16.19
N ARG A 74 -4.88 -17.21 15.54
CA ARG A 74 -3.70 -16.60 16.17
C ARG A 74 -3.98 -15.14 16.54
N THR A 75 -3.67 -14.79 17.79
CA THR A 75 -3.79 -13.41 18.33
C THR A 75 -2.73 -12.47 17.76
N THR A 76 -1.54 -13.00 17.43
CA THR A 76 -0.42 -12.24 16.85
C THR A 76 -0.31 -12.45 15.34
N TYR A 77 0.39 -11.55 14.67
CA TYR A 77 0.78 -11.74 13.28
C TYR A 77 1.80 -12.87 13.14
N SER A 78 1.85 -13.51 11.96
CA SER A 78 2.78 -14.62 11.72
C SER A 78 4.21 -14.10 11.57
N THR A 79 5.09 -14.52 12.46
CA THR A 79 6.52 -14.21 12.47
C THR A 79 7.30 -15.47 12.08
N PRO A 80 7.81 -15.56 10.84
CA PRO A 80 8.66 -16.67 10.42
C PRO A 80 10.01 -16.60 11.13
N ASP A 81 10.65 -17.74 11.36
CA ASP A 81 11.97 -17.78 11.98
C ASP A 81 13.04 -17.29 11.00
N LEU A 82 13.90 -16.34 11.43
CA LEU A 82 14.92 -15.71 10.58
C LEU A 82 16.28 -16.42 10.60
N LYS A 83 16.42 -17.52 11.34
CA LYS A 83 17.73 -18.17 11.57
C LYS A 83 18.45 -18.59 10.29
N ASN A 84 17.69 -19.02 9.28
CA ASN A 84 18.20 -19.49 8.00
C ASN A 84 17.94 -18.48 6.86
N ALA A 85 17.49 -17.26 7.18
CA ALA A 85 17.22 -16.24 6.17
C ALA A 85 18.53 -15.65 5.67
N ILE A 86 18.68 -15.56 4.34
CA ILE A 86 19.80 -14.86 3.72
C ILE A 86 19.60 -13.36 3.98
N GLN A 87 20.58 -12.75 4.65
CA GLN A 87 20.58 -11.34 4.99
C GLN A 87 21.74 -10.65 4.29
N PHE A 88 21.52 -9.39 3.90
CA PHE A 88 22.49 -8.59 3.16
C PHE A 88 22.94 -7.40 3.98
N SER A 89 24.21 -7.00 3.79
CA SER A 89 24.69 -5.69 4.26
C SER A 89 24.00 -4.58 3.48
N LEU A 90 23.94 -3.36 4.04
CA LEU A 90 23.28 -2.24 3.36
C LEU A 90 23.91 -1.96 1.98
N VAL A 91 25.24 -1.97 1.90
CA VAL A 91 25.99 -1.73 0.66
C VAL A 91 25.66 -2.78 -0.40
N ASP A 92 25.66 -4.06 -0.03
CA ASP A 92 25.36 -5.15 -0.95
C ASP A 92 23.89 -5.10 -1.42
N ALA A 93 22.97 -4.84 -0.50
CA ALA A 93 21.56 -4.67 -0.83
C ALA A 93 21.35 -3.51 -1.83
N MET A 94 21.99 -2.36 -1.60
CA MET A 94 21.93 -1.22 -2.52
C MET A 94 22.49 -1.56 -3.90
N ARG A 95 23.59 -2.32 -3.98
CA ARG A 95 24.17 -2.80 -5.24
C ARG A 95 23.16 -3.62 -6.04
N TYR A 96 22.53 -4.62 -5.43
CA TYR A 96 21.54 -5.47 -6.11
C TYR A 96 20.30 -4.69 -6.54
N LEU A 97 19.79 -3.81 -5.67
CA LEU A 97 18.62 -2.99 -5.99
C LEU A 97 18.89 -2.00 -7.13
N ARG A 98 20.09 -1.43 -7.21
CA ARG A 98 20.48 -0.56 -8.33
C ARG A 98 20.61 -1.32 -9.64
N ALA A 99 21.13 -2.55 -9.59
CA ALA A 99 21.13 -3.41 -10.76
C ALA A 99 19.71 -3.74 -11.24
N ALA A 100 18.75 -3.89 -10.32
CA ALA A 100 17.35 -4.12 -10.65
C ALA A 100 16.64 -2.90 -11.26
N GLU A 101 17.07 -1.68 -10.93
CA GLU A 101 16.49 -0.41 -11.40
C GLU A 101 17.25 0.21 -12.59
N VAL A 102 18.04 -0.60 -13.31
CA VAL A 102 18.82 -0.11 -14.45
C VAL A 102 17.92 0.53 -15.51
N GLY A 103 18.30 1.71 -15.99
CA GLY A 103 17.53 2.47 -16.99
C GLY A 103 16.41 3.35 -16.43
N VAL A 104 16.16 3.33 -15.11
CA VAL A 104 15.24 4.27 -14.47
C VAL A 104 15.99 5.49 -13.95
N SER A 105 15.37 6.67 -14.05
CA SER A 105 15.98 7.90 -13.52
C SER A 105 16.17 7.82 -12.00
N PRO A 106 17.33 8.25 -11.46
CA PRO A 106 17.67 8.04 -10.05
C PRO A 106 16.82 8.83 -9.06
N THR A 107 16.11 9.86 -9.54
CA THR A 107 15.22 10.70 -8.72
C THR A 107 13.82 10.11 -8.57
N VAL A 108 13.37 9.28 -9.53
CA VAL A 108 12.00 8.74 -9.56
C VAL A 108 11.89 7.47 -8.71
N SER A 109 12.82 6.53 -8.87
CA SER A 109 12.84 5.30 -8.09
C SER A 109 13.27 5.57 -6.65
N LYS A 110 12.50 5.03 -5.70
CA LYS A 110 12.71 5.24 -4.26
C LYS A 110 13.03 3.92 -3.57
N TYR A 111 13.85 4.02 -2.54
CA TYR A 111 14.06 2.93 -1.60
C TYR A 111 12.96 2.96 -0.54
N GLU A 112 12.28 1.83 -0.36
CA GLU A 112 11.28 1.61 0.68
C GLU A 112 11.83 0.66 1.74
N LEU A 113 11.57 1.01 3.01
CA LEU A 113 11.88 0.16 4.13
C LEU A 113 10.59 -0.47 4.67
N HIS A 114 10.58 -1.80 4.76
CA HIS A 114 9.52 -2.58 5.36
C HIS A 114 10.01 -3.16 6.68
N ILE A 115 9.49 -2.63 7.78
CA ILE A 115 9.82 -3.10 9.13
C ILE A 115 8.67 -3.96 9.62
N LYS A 116 8.94 -5.26 9.78
CA LYS A 116 8.01 -6.22 10.36
C LYS A 116 8.09 -6.16 11.88
N LEU A 117 6.95 -6.03 12.53
CA LEU A 117 6.85 -5.98 13.99
C LEU A 117 6.23 -7.27 14.53
N LYS A 118 6.75 -7.72 15.68
CA LYS A 118 6.04 -8.66 16.56
C LYS A 118 5.00 -7.86 17.33
N THR A 119 3.74 -8.01 16.94
CA THR A 119 2.62 -7.27 17.53
C THR A 119 1.35 -8.12 17.55
N PRO A 120 0.47 -7.94 18.56
CA PRO A 120 -0.88 -8.49 18.52
C PRO A 120 -1.71 -7.81 17.42
N LYS A 121 -2.71 -8.53 16.90
CA LYS A 121 -3.64 -8.02 15.88
C LYS A 121 -4.57 -6.92 16.40
N ASN A 122 -4.91 -6.99 17.69
CA ASN A 122 -5.83 -6.05 18.36
C ASN A 122 -5.09 -4.97 19.16
N GLY A 123 -3.78 -4.81 18.93
CA GLY A 123 -2.96 -3.83 19.65
C GLY A 123 -3.11 -2.41 19.09
N ALA A 124 -2.57 -1.46 19.84
CA ALA A 124 -2.42 -0.09 19.36
C ALA A 124 -1.53 -0.05 18.11
N VAL A 125 -1.76 0.92 17.22
CA VAL A 125 -1.05 1.02 15.94
C VAL A 125 -0.04 2.16 16.03
N VAL A 126 1.21 1.91 15.65
CA VAL A 126 2.21 2.98 15.55
C VAL A 126 1.86 3.88 14.36
N ARG A 127 1.68 5.17 14.62
CA ARG A 127 1.49 6.20 13.60
C ARG A 127 2.23 7.45 14.01
N ASN A 128 3.19 7.87 13.21
CA ASN A 128 3.90 9.12 13.45
C ASN A 128 4.41 9.72 12.13
N ARG A 129 4.98 10.92 12.23
CA ARG A 129 5.64 11.64 11.15
C ARG A 129 7.03 12.00 11.60
N MET A 130 7.99 11.92 10.70
CA MET A 130 9.35 12.37 10.97
C MET A 130 9.96 13.03 9.75
N ARG A 131 10.85 13.98 10.01
CA ARG A 131 11.71 14.55 8.99
C ARG A 131 12.99 13.74 8.92
N LEU A 132 13.30 13.22 7.74
CA LEU A 132 14.56 12.50 7.51
C LEU A 132 15.71 13.50 7.41
N PRO A 133 16.93 13.16 7.88
CA PRO A 133 18.12 13.98 7.70
C PRO A 133 18.35 14.34 6.22
N HIS A 134 18.20 13.36 5.33
CA HIS A 134 18.22 13.54 3.89
C HIS A 134 16.79 13.35 3.36
N PRO A 135 16.11 14.44 2.94
CA PRO A 135 14.70 14.38 2.57
C PRO A 135 14.48 13.62 1.26
N VAL A 136 13.50 12.73 1.24
CA VAL A 136 13.06 12.05 0.02
C VAL A 136 12.21 13.02 -0.78
N LYS A 137 12.68 13.45 -1.96
CA LYS A 137 11.90 14.33 -2.83
C LYS A 137 10.66 13.56 -3.31
N THR A 138 9.51 13.97 -2.82
CA THR A 138 8.21 13.41 -3.19
C THR A 138 7.32 14.56 -3.59
N ASP A 139 6.74 14.47 -4.77
CA ASP A 139 5.82 15.48 -5.30
C ASP A 139 4.49 15.39 -4.54
N LEU A 140 4.45 15.97 -3.34
CA LEU A 140 3.27 15.98 -2.49
C LEU A 140 2.33 17.10 -2.92
N ARG A 141 1.16 16.73 -3.45
CA ARG A 141 0.08 17.68 -3.72
C ARG A 141 -0.69 17.97 -2.44
N ILE A 142 -0.60 19.21 -1.95
CA ILE A 142 -1.22 19.66 -0.70
C ILE A 142 -2.42 20.55 -1.01
N CYS A 143 -3.58 20.18 -0.46
CA CYS A 143 -4.80 20.98 -0.47
C CYS A 143 -4.94 21.72 0.87
N VAL A 144 -5.26 23.02 0.80
CA VAL A 144 -5.54 23.85 1.96
C VAL A 144 -6.98 24.34 1.90
N ILE A 145 -7.73 24.04 2.95
CA ILE A 145 -9.11 24.50 3.14
C ILE A 145 -9.06 25.79 3.94
N ALA A 146 -9.20 26.91 3.23
CA ALA A 146 -9.20 28.26 3.77
C ALA A 146 -9.89 29.21 2.78
N PRO A 147 -10.49 30.34 3.23
CA PRO A 147 -11.08 31.31 2.32
C PRO A 147 -9.99 31.82 1.37
N PRO A 148 -10.21 31.82 0.04
CA PRO A 148 -9.17 32.16 -0.92
C PRO A 148 -8.63 33.59 -0.75
N ASP A 149 -9.48 34.51 -0.28
CA ASP A 149 -9.13 35.93 -0.07
C ASP A 149 -8.49 36.21 1.29
N SER A 150 -8.56 35.26 2.22
CA SER A 150 -8.00 35.39 3.56
C SER A 150 -6.47 35.43 3.54
N SER A 151 -5.88 36.00 4.61
CA SER A 151 -4.43 35.96 4.84
C SER A 151 -3.89 34.52 4.82
N ALA A 152 -4.64 33.57 5.40
CA ALA A 152 -4.31 32.15 5.40
C ALA A 152 -4.28 31.55 3.98
N GLY A 153 -5.26 31.90 3.13
CA GLY A 153 -5.34 31.44 1.74
C GLY A 153 -4.17 31.96 0.89
N LYS A 154 -3.82 33.25 1.04
CA LYS A 154 -2.67 33.85 0.36
C LYS A 154 -1.35 33.25 0.83
N ALA A 155 -1.19 33.07 2.15
CA ALA A 155 -0.01 32.45 2.75
C ALA A 155 0.18 30.99 2.31
N ALA A 156 -0.91 30.23 2.16
CA ALA A 156 -0.88 28.86 1.66
C ALA A 156 -0.38 28.77 0.21
N LYS A 157 -0.88 29.65 -0.67
CA LYS A 157 -0.42 29.74 -2.07
C LYS A 157 1.07 30.09 -2.13
N ALA A 158 1.51 31.06 -1.34
CA ALA A 158 2.92 31.45 -1.26
C ALA A 158 3.83 30.34 -0.69
N ALA A 159 3.30 29.46 0.17
CA ALA A 159 4.02 28.32 0.71
C ALA A 159 4.10 27.12 -0.26
N GLY A 160 3.46 27.19 -1.43
CA GLY A 160 3.48 26.12 -2.44
C GLY A 160 2.33 25.12 -2.36
N ALA A 161 1.20 25.48 -1.72
CA ALA A 161 0.00 24.64 -1.76
C ALA A 161 -0.55 24.53 -3.20
N SER A 162 -0.85 23.30 -3.64
CA SER A 162 -1.33 23.03 -5.00
C SER A 162 -2.77 23.50 -5.21
N LEU A 163 -3.61 23.39 -4.18
CA LEU A 163 -5.01 23.78 -4.21
C LEU A 163 -5.38 24.53 -2.94
N VAL A 164 -6.06 25.67 -3.08
CA VAL A 164 -6.53 26.50 -1.96
C VAL A 164 -7.94 26.98 -2.22
N GLY A 165 -8.86 26.72 -1.28
CA GLY A 165 -10.24 27.23 -1.33
C GLY A 165 -11.14 26.65 -0.25
N GLU A 166 -12.40 27.07 -0.21
CA GLU A 166 -13.43 26.52 0.70
C GLU A 166 -14.51 25.75 -0.06
N GLU A 167 -15.59 26.42 -0.46
CA GLU A 167 -16.79 25.80 -1.03
C GLU A 167 -16.49 25.10 -2.36
N HIS A 168 -15.72 25.75 -3.23
CA HIS A 168 -15.26 25.15 -4.49
C HIS A 168 -14.48 23.84 -4.28
N VAL A 169 -13.68 23.75 -3.22
CA VAL A 169 -12.93 22.53 -2.90
C VAL A 169 -13.89 21.45 -2.39
N PHE A 170 -14.90 21.80 -1.60
CA PHE A 170 -15.92 20.85 -1.16
C PHE A 170 -16.70 20.26 -2.33
N ASP A 171 -17.06 21.09 -3.31
CA ASP A 171 -17.79 20.63 -4.50
C ASP A 171 -16.95 19.68 -5.34
N MET A 172 -15.68 20.00 -5.61
CA MET A 172 -14.77 19.07 -6.30
C MET A 172 -14.62 17.73 -5.57
N ILE A 173 -14.55 17.74 -4.23
CA ILE A 173 -14.46 16.51 -3.44
C ILE A 173 -15.76 15.70 -3.53
N ARG A 174 -16.93 16.36 -3.55
CA ARG A 174 -18.24 15.69 -3.73
C ARG A 174 -18.37 15.08 -5.13
N GLU A 175 -17.83 15.74 -6.14
CA GLU A 175 -17.73 15.21 -7.51
C GLU A 175 -16.74 14.04 -7.63
N GLY A 176 -15.93 13.79 -6.61
CA GLY A 176 -14.93 12.71 -6.58
C GLY A 176 -13.60 13.07 -7.22
N LYS A 177 -13.37 14.34 -7.58
CA LYS A 177 -12.10 14.84 -8.10
C LYS A 177 -11.15 15.15 -6.95
N ILE A 178 -10.36 14.15 -6.55
CA ILE A 178 -9.41 14.26 -5.43
C ILE A 178 -7.99 14.06 -5.97
N ASP A 179 -7.34 15.18 -6.31
CA ASP A 179 -5.99 15.18 -6.89
C ASP A 179 -4.89 15.55 -5.88
N PHE A 180 -5.18 15.44 -4.58
CA PHE A 180 -4.24 15.79 -3.50
C PHE A 180 -4.02 14.64 -2.52
N GLU A 181 -2.81 14.58 -1.96
CA GLU A 181 -2.40 13.53 -1.02
C GLU A 181 -2.49 13.97 0.43
N ARG A 182 -2.51 15.28 0.69
CA ARG A 182 -2.60 15.86 2.03
C ARG A 182 -3.60 17.01 2.04
N CYS A 183 -4.34 17.12 3.13
CA CYS A 183 -5.30 18.18 3.34
C CYS A 183 -5.02 18.88 4.68
N ILE A 184 -4.95 20.20 4.65
CA ILE A 184 -4.84 21.07 5.83
C ILE A 184 -6.10 21.92 5.89
N CYS A 185 -6.61 22.17 7.09
CA CYS A 185 -7.74 23.08 7.30
C CYS A 185 -7.32 24.22 8.20
N HIS A 186 -7.67 25.45 7.83
CA HIS A 186 -7.59 26.58 8.75
C HIS A 186 -8.67 26.45 9.83
N THR A 187 -8.44 26.98 11.04
CA THR A 187 -9.38 26.89 12.16
C THR A 187 -10.75 27.47 11.83
N ASP A 188 -10.79 28.56 11.06
CA ASP A 188 -12.03 29.29 10.76
C ASP A 188 -12.93 28.52 9.79
N SER A 189 -12.33 27.75 8.89
CA SER A 189 -13.04 26.95 7.88
C SER A 189 -13.52 25.59 8.43
N LEU A 190 -13.15 25.24 9.67
CA LEU A 190 -13.48 23.95 10.28
C LEU A 190 -14.99 23.73 10.44
N ALA A 191 -15.72 24.80 10.78
CA ALA A 191 -17.18 24.74 10.91
C ALA A 191 -17.86 24.44 9.55
N LYS A 192 -17.36 25.04 8.47
CA LYS A 192 -17.85 24.78 7.10
C LYS A 192 -17.49 23.37 6.65
N LEU A 193 -16.26 22.92 6.90
CA LEU A 193 -15.81 21.56 6.62
C LEU A 193 -16.74 20.52 7.26
N SER A 194 -17.13 20.75 8.52
CA SER A 194 -18.01 19.84 9.26
C SER A 194 -19.43 19.78 8.68
N LYS A 195 -19.95 20.91 8.18
CA LYS A 195 -21.28 21.00 7.53
C LYS A 195 -21.27 20.47 6.08
N SER A 196 -20.13 20.50 5.41
CA SER A 196 -20.02 20.20 3.97
C SER A 196 -20.32 18.74 3.60
N GLY A 197 -20.33 17.80 4.56
CA GLY A 197 -20.59 16.38 4.30
C GLY A 197 -19.43 15.61 3.66
N VAL A 198 -18.30 16.27 3.34
CA VAL A 198 -17.13 15.63 2.69
C VAL A 198 -16.40 14.62 3.59
N ALA A 199 -16.69 14.62 4.90
CA ALA A 199 -16.09 13.70 5.87
C ALA A 199 -16.31 12.22 5.52
N ARG A 200 -17.45 11.87 4.88
CA ARG A 200 -17.73 10.50 4.43
C ARG A 200 -16.80 10.04 3.31
N ILE A 201 -16.28 10.99 2.52
CA ILE A 201 -15.39 10.72 1.38
C ILE A 201 -13.92 10.75 1.83
N LEU A 202 -13.51 11.80 2.55
CA LEU A 202 -12.12 11.98 3.00
C LEU A 202 -11.74 11.04 4.16
N GLY A 203 -12.71 10.64 4.99
CA GLY A 203 -12.48 9.80 6.18
C GLY A 203 -11.86 8.43 5.85
N PRO A 204 -12.49 7.60 5.00
CA PRO A 204 -11.95 6.31 4.59
C PRO A 204 -10.59 6.40 3.89
N ARG A 205 -10.31 7.54 3.22
CA ARG A 205 -9.04 7.82 2.54
C ARG A 205 -7.94 8.31 3.49
N GLY A 206 -8.28 8.66 4.74
CA GLY A 206 -7.33 9.19 5.71
C GLY A 206 -6.86 10.62 5.40
N LEU A 207 -7.57 11.34 4.52
CA LEU A 207 -7.26 12.71 4.11
C LEU A 207 -7.99 13.75 4.96
N MET A 208 -8.91 13.33 5.83
CA MET A 208 -9.71 14.23 6.66
C MET A 208 -8.84 14.99 7.67
N PRO A 209 -8.83 16.34 7.64
CA PRO A 209 -8.16 17.15 8.64
C PRO A 209 -8.72 16.90 10.05
N SER A 210 -7.84 16.79 11.03
CA SER A 210 -8.20 16.62 12.44
C SER A 210 -7.15 17.22 13.36
N ALA A 211 -7.59 17.71 14.53
CA ALA A 211 -6.72 18.24 15.57
C ALA A 211 -5.72 17.19 16.07
N LYS A 212 -6.15 15.92 16.20
CA LYS A 212 -5.27 14.80 16.61
C LYS A 212 -4.09 14.58 15.66
N THR A 213 -4.25 14.93 14.38
CA THR A 213 -3.22 14.74 13.35
C THR A 213 -2.49 16.06 13.03
N ASN A 214 -2.68 17.10 13.86
CA ASN A 214 -2.09 18.44 13.70
C ASN A 214 -2.28 19.00 12.27
N THR A 215 -3.45 18.78 11.70
CA THR A 215 -3.81 19.20 10.33
C THR A 215 -4.89 20.27 10.31
N VAL A 216 -5.37 20.66 11.50
CA VAL A 216 -6.22 21.83 11.73
C VAL A 216 -5.35 22.84 12.45
N VAL A 217 -4.99 23.93 11.77
CA VAL A 217 -3.93 24.84 12.23
C VAL A 217 -4.33 26.29 11.97
N LYS A 218 -3.82 27.21 12.80
CA LYS A 218 -3.91 28.65 12.57
C LYS A 218 -2.86 29.09 11.55
N ASP A 219 -1.61 28.69 11.78
CA ASP A 219 -0.50 29.01 10.89
C ASP A 219 -0.37 27.98 9.77
N VAL A 220 -0.95 28.32 8.61
CA VAL A 220 -0.98 27.41 7.46
C VAL A 220 0.36 27.31 6.75
N SER A 221 1.11 28.42 6.66
CA SER A 221 2.38 28.47 5.90
C SER A 221 3.47 27.56 6.48
N THR A 222 3.63 27.55 7.80
CA THR A 222 4.55 26.68 8.53
C THR A 222 4.13 25.22 8.35
N SER A 223 2.85 24.94 8.54
CA SER A 223 2.27 23.60 8.38
C SER A 223 2.49 23.01 6.99
N VAL A 224 2.33 23.82 5.94
CA VAL A 224 2.60 23.38 4.55
C VAL A 224 4.08 23.02 4.38
N LYS A 225 5.00 23.89 4.85
CA LYS A 225 6.45 23.65 4.75
C LYS A 225 6.90 22.41 5.52
N ASP A 226 6.34 22.19 6.71
CA ASP A 226 6.65 21.03 7.53
C ASP A 226 6.15 19.73 6.88
N MET A 227 4.99 19.76 6.20
CA MET A 227 4.45 18.59 5.52
C MET A 227 5.21 18.19 4.25
N VAL A 228 5.81 19.14 3.53
CA VAL A 228 6.59 18.83 2.32
C VAL A 228 7.86 18.01 2.64
N GLY A 229 8.44 18.21 3.83
CA GLY A 229 9.67 17.53 4.26
C GLY A 229 9.48 16.33 5.19
N ALA A 230 8.26 16.10 5.69
CA ALA A 230 7.99 15.05 6.68
C ALA A 230 7.40 13.78 6.03
N SER A 231 8.05 12.65 6.28
CA SER A 231 7.54 11.33 5.91
C SER A 231 6.61 10.82 7.01
N GLU A 232 5.37 10.50 6.64
CA GLU A 232 4.41 9.82 7.53
C GLU A 232 4.55 8.31 7.39
N TYR A 233 4.62 7.60 8.52
CA TYR A 233 4.57 6.15 8.55
C TYR A 233 3.46 5.65 9.47
N ARG A 234 2.81 4.58 9.04
CA ARG A 234 1.72 3.93 9.77
C ARG A 234 1.86 2.42 9.70
N GLU A 235 1.77 1.78 10.84
CA GLU A 235 1.70 0.33 10.93
C GLU A 235 0.41 -0.19 10.31
N ARG A 236 0.54 -1.13 9.38
CA ARG A 236 -0.58 -1.87 8.77
C ARG A 236 -0.25 -3.36 8.77
N ALA A 237 -1.13 -4.16 9.37
CA ALA A 237 -0.97 -5.60 9.47
C ALA A 237 0.38 -6.02 10.11
N GLY A 238 0.85 -5.27 11.11
CA GLY A 238 2.13 -5.52 11.78
C GLY A 238 3.37 -5.19 10.94
N VAL A 239 3.23 -4.46 9.84
CA VAL A 239 4.35 -3.97 9.03
C VAL A 239 4.26 -2.46 8.89
N ILE A 240 5.38 -1.78 9.10
CA ILE A 240 5.54 -0.36 8.80
C ILE A 240 6.25 -0.23 7.45
N ARG A 241 5.72 0.62 6.58
CA ARG A 241 6.29 0.91 5.26
C ARG A 241 6.55 2.39 5.15
N MET A 242 7.75 2.76 4.72
CA MET A 242 8.11 4.16 4.50
C MET A 242 9.20 4.25 3.43
N ALA A 243 9.10 5.23 2.53
CA ALA A 243 10.19 5.60 1.64
C ALA A 243 11.31 6.28 2.45
N ILE A 244 12.52 5.74 2.36
CA ILE A 244 13.67 6.17 3.18
C ILE A 244 14.75 6.90 2.37
N GLY A 245 14.75 6.74 1.05
CA GLY A 245 15.72 7.36 0.16
C GLY A 245 15.33 7.29 -1.31
N GLN A 246 16.16 7.89 -2.16
CA GLN A 246 16.07 7.79 -3.62
C GLN A 246 17.24 6.97 -4.16
N LEU A 247 17.12 6.45 -5.38
CA LEU A 247 18.17 5.63 -6.00
C LEU A 247 19.53 6.35 -6.06
N GLY A 248 19.51 7.67 -6.29
CA GLY A 248 20.70 8.53 -6.31
C GLY A 248 21.32 8.84 -4.94
N PHE A 249 20.80 8.32 -3.83
CA PHE A 249 21.41 8.55 -2.52
C PHE A 249 22.67 7.72 -2.33
N THR A 250 23.66 8.30 -1.67
CA THR A 250 24.88 7.59 -1.29
C THR A 250 24.60 6.59 -0.17
N PRO A 251 25.43 5.53 -0.02
CA PRO A 251 25.29 4.58 1.08
C PRO A 251 25.31 5.23 2.48
N GLU A 252 26.07 6.31 2.65
CA GLU A 252 26.18 7.02 3.92
C GLU A 252 24.94 7.85 4.25
N GLU A 253 24.35 8.50 3.25
CA GLU A 253 23.06 9.21 3.40
C GLU A 253 21.94 8.22 3.75
N MET A 254 21.90 7.09 3.05
CA MET A 254 20.98 5.99 3.34
C MET A 254 21.13 5.46 4.76
N GLN A 255 22.37 5.22 5.20
CA GLN A 255 22.63 4.76 6.57
C GLN A 255 22.12 5.76 7.60
N ARG A 256 22.41 7.06 7.43
CA ARG A 256 21.94 8.12 8.33
C ARG A 256 20.43 8.18 8.41
N ASN A 257 19.74 8.06 7.27
CA ASN A 257 18.27 8.03 7.24
C ASN A 257 17.70 6.79 7.93
N ILE A 258 18.23 5.59 7.64
CA ILE A 258 17.76 4.35 8.26
C ILE A 258 17.97 4.38 9.78
N ARG A 259 19.13 4.84 10.26
CA ARG A 259 19.41 4.99 11.70
C ARG A 259 18.40 5.94 12.37
N ALA A 260 18.22 7.13 11.80
CA ALA A 260 17.26 8.10 12.32
C ALA A 260 15.84 7.54 12.39
N PHE A 261 15.42 6.79 11.35
CA PHE A 261 14.09 6.18 11.32
C PHE A 261 13.93 5.07 12.34
N VAL A 262 14.88 4.15 12.45
CA VAL A 262 14.82 3.05 13.42
C VAL A 262 14.84 3.58 14.86
N GLU A 263 15.62 4.63 15.14
CA GLU A 263 15.64 5.29 16.46
C GLU A 263 14.31 5.97 16.79
N ALA A 264 13.74 6.73 15.84
CA ALA A 264 12.43 7.35 15.99
C ALA A 264 11.34 6.29 16.22
N LEU A 265 11.37 5.21 15.43
CA LEU A 265 10.41 4.12 15.56
C LEU A 265 10.52 3.41 16.91
N LYS A 266 11.73 3.17 17.43
CA LYS A 266 11.92 2.59 18.78
C LYS A 266 11.32 3.49 19.87
N LYS A 267 11.50 4.81 19.76
CA LYS A 267 10.90 5.78 20.69
C LYS A 267 9.37 5.74 20.62
N ASP A 268 8.80 5.71 19.42
CA ASP A 268 7.35 5.63 19.24
C ASP A 268 6.78 4.33 19.78
N MET A 269 7.45 3.21 19.53
CA MET A 269 7.06 1.89 20.05
C MET A 269 7.10 1.86 21.57
N ALA A 270 8.08 2.52 22.20
CA ALA A 270 8.16 2.64 23.66
C ALA A 270 7.12 3.60 24.24
N GLY A 271 6.74 4.66 23.51
CA GLY A 271 5.72 5.62 23.92
C GLY A 271 4.28 5.11 23.78
N LEU A 272 4.06 3.97 23.11
CA LEU A 272 2.74 3.36 23.00
C LEU A 272 2.33 2.76 24.36
N SER A 273 1.19 3.21 24.88
CA SER A 273 0.55 2.74 26.12
C SER A 273 -0.08 1.35 26.01
N ASP A 274 0.52 0.45 25.23
CA ASP A 274 0.01 -0.90 25.03
C ASP A 274 0.55 -1.85 26.11
N ARG A 275 -0.26 -2.82 26.54
CA ARG A 275 0.12 -3.85 27.52
C ARG A 275 1.18 -4.81 26.97
N THR A 276 1.37 -4.83 25.65
CA THR A 276 2.30 -5.71 24.94
C THR A 276 3.38 -4.89 24.25
N ALA A 277 4.64 -5.12 24.65
CA ALA A 277 5.78 -4.51 23.99
C ALA A 277 5.85 -4.97 22.52
N LYS A 278 5.87 -4.00 21.61
CA LYS A 278 6.16 -4.26 20.19
C LYS A 278 7.66 -4.41 20.03
N GLU A 279 8.08 -5.34 19.19
CA GLU A 279 9.50 -5.57 18.87
C GLU A 279 9.70 -5.56 17.36
N ILE A 280 10.83 -5.03 16.90
CA ILE A 280 11.23 -5.13 15.50
C ILE A 280 11.68 -6.56 15.24
N HIS A 281 11.01 -7.24 14.32
CA HIS A 281 11.31 -8.62 13.93
C HIS A 281 12.30 -8.69 12.77
N GLU A 282 11.98 -7.98 11.68
CA GLU A 282 12.73 -8.02 10.43
C GLU A 282 12.70 -6.65 9.78
N VAL A 283 13.79 -6.28 9.12
CA VAL A 283 13.89 -5.07 8.31
C VAL A 283 14.23 -5.49 6.89
N VAL A 284 13.35 -5.18 5.95
CA VAL A 284 13.51 -5.51 4.53
C VAL A 284 13.62 -4.21 3.74
N LEU A 285 14.64 -4.11 2.90
CA LEU A 285 14.83 -3.00 1.98
C LEU A 285 14.37 -3.42 0.58
N SER A 286 13.58 -2.58 -0.07
CA SER A 286 13.12 -2.77 -1.44
C SER A 286 13.31 -1.49 -2.24
N SER A 287 13.30 -1.58 -3.56
CA SER A 287 13.08 -0.46 -4.47
C SER A 287 11.69 -0.57 -5.12
N THR A 288 11.33 0.40 -5.96
CA THR A 288 10.02 0.47 -6.62
C THR A 288 9.71 -0.75 -7.50
N HIS A 289 10.70 -1.26 -8.21
CA HIS A 289 10.61 -2.42 -9.12
C HIS A 289 11.53 -3.58 -8.70
N GLY A 290 12.35 -3.40 -7.67
CA GLY A 290 13.31 -4.39 -7.20
C GLY A 290 12.73 -5.39 -6.19
N PRO A 291 13.48 -6.47 -5.91
CA PRO A 291 13.09 -7.46 -4.89
C PRO A 291 13.26 -6.90 -3.46
N GLY A 292 12.53 -7.46 -2.50
CA GLY A 292 12.74 -7.17 -1.08
C GLY A 292 13.91 -7.97 -0.51
N LEU A 293 14.95 -7.28 -0.03
CA LEU A 293 16.16 -7.88 0.56
C LEU A 293 16.16 -7.69 2.08
N SER A 294 16.30 -8.78 2.83
CA SER A 294 16.39 -8.73 4.29
C SER A 294 17.76 -8.16 4.71
N LEU A 295 17.77 -7.19 5.63
CA LEU A 295 18.99 -6.52 6.07
C LEU A 295 19.56 -7.16 7.34
N SER A 296 20.88 -7.36 7.39
CA SER A 296 21.59 -7.86 8.58
C SER A 296 21.77 -6.81 9.68
N GLY A 297 21.67 -5.52 9.32
CA GLY A 297 22.01 -4.39 10.19
C GLY A 297 23.46 -3.94 10.07
N GLU A 298 24.29 -4.68 9.34
CA GLU A 298 25.65 -4.29 9.01
C GLU A 298 25.68 -3.28 7.87
N PHE A 299 26.60 -2.32 7.96
CA PHE A 299 26.78 -1.35 6.88
C PHE A 299 27.45 -1.99 5.66
N ARG A 300 28.50 -2.77 5.89
CA ARG A 300 29.42 -3.27 4.88
C ARG A 300 29.91 -4.66 5.30
N SER A 301 29.95 -5.62 4.36
CA SER A 301 30.55 -6.95 4.55
C SER A 301 32.00 -6.99 4.07
N ALA A 302 32.78 -8.01 4.42
CA ALA A 302 34.19 -8.13 3.99
C ALA A 302 34.34 -8.16 2.45
N ASP A 303 33.39 -8.79 1.75
CA ASP A 303 33.41 -8.99 0.29
C ASP A 303 32.68 -7.89 -0.49
N SER A 304 32.16 -6.87 0.21
CA SER A 304 31.37 -5.81 -0.41
C SER A 304 32.22 -4.81 -1.21
N VAL A 305 31.58 -4.25 -2.23
CA VAL A 305 32.13 -3.22 -3.13
C VAL A 305 32.44 -1.93 -2.34
N PRO A 306 33.48 -1.16 -2.71
CA PRO A 306 33.70 0.15 -2.13
C PRO A 306 32.49 1.08 -2.32
N THR A 307 32.24 1.93 -1.32
CA THR A 307 31.09 2.86 -1.32
C THR A 307 31.16 3.89 -2.44
N ALA A 308 32.36 4.23 -2.90
CA ALA A 308 32.59 5.18 -3.99
C ALA A 308 31.88 4.75 -5.29
N ASP A 309 31.90 3.47 -5.63
CA ASP A 309 31.27 2.93 -6.84
C ASP A 309 29.73 3.05 -6.81
N LEU A 310 29.16 3.19 -5.61
CA LEU A 310 27.73 3.43 -5.40
C LEU A 310 27.41 4.92 -5.18
N SER A 311 28.36 5.83 -5.27
CA SER A 311 28.09 7.27 -5.12
C SER A 311 27.99 8.04 -6.44
N THR A 312 28.32 7.42 -7.57
CA THR A 312 28.58 8.09 -8.85
C THR A 312 27.43 8.10 -9.86
N LEU A 313 26.19 7.83 -9.43
CA LEU A 313 24.97 7.93 -10.26
C LEU A 313 24.26 9.25 -10.00
#